data_AF-A0A161MJH9-F1
#
_entry.id   AF-A0A161MJH9-F1
#
_cell.length_a   1.000
_cell.length_b   1.000
_cell.length_c   1.000
_cell.angle_alpha   90.00
_cell.angle_beta   90.00
_cell.angle_gamma   90.00
#
_symmetry.space_group_name_H-M   'P 1'
#
loop_
_entity.id
_entity.type
_entity.pdbx_description
1 polymer ?
#
loop_
_entity_poly.entity_id
_entity_poly.type
_entity_poly.pdbx_seq_one_letter_code
_entity_poly.pdbx_strand_id
1 'polypeptide(L)'
;MEVTLNNAGSRKRDVFVGVDVFGRGCRGGGGFGTVEAVEAVRKWELSVALFAPGWVHECCLPGEHFLSRDYKFWDYLCDHLYVQGPSFLPFRTTFLSRKRKEIFRKRKTRKRRTMVRFE
;
A
#
# COMPACT_ATOMS: atom_id res chain seq x y z
N MET A 1 2.04 -10.43 21.78
CA MET A 1 0.71 -10.04 21.25
C MET A 1 -0.43 -10.52 22.15
N GLU A 2 -0.27 -11.64 22.87
CA GLU A 2 -1.28 -12.16 23.80
C GLU A 2 -1.79 -11.15 24.84
N VAL A 3 -0.89 -10.49 25.59
CA VAL A 3 -1.29 -9.44 26.56
C VAL A 3 -2.07 -8.31 25.89
N THR A 4 -1.62 -7.87 24.71
CA THR A 4 -2.31 -6.84 23.92
C THR A 4 -3.72 -7.28 23.53
N LEU A 5 -3.87 -8.52 23.07
CA LEU A 5 -5.15 -9.09 22.67
C LEU A 5 -6.11 -9.17 23.87
N ASN A 6 -5.63 -9.67 25.01
CA ASN A 6 -6.41 -9.77 26.25
C ASN A 6 -6.89 -8.39 26.72
N ASN A 7 -6.02 -7.38 26.68
CA ASN A 7 -6.37 -6.02 27.07
C ASN A 7 -7.33 -5.34 26.09
N ALA A 8 -7.25 -5.68 24.80
CA ALA A 8 -8.12 -5.10 23.77
C ALA A 8 -9.55 -5.65 23.83
N GLY A 9 -9.73 -6.91 24.26
CA GLY A 9 -11.03 -7.57 24.35
C GLY A 9 -11.79 -7.53 23.02
N SER A 10 -13.04 -7.06 23.04
CA SER A 10 -13.87 -6.92 21.83
C SER A 10 -13.34 -5.88 20.83
N ARG A 11 -12.48 -4.96 21.26
CA ARG A 11 -11.88 -3.89 20.43
C ARG A 11 -10.55 -4.30 19.78
N LYS A 12 -10.29 -5.59 19.61
CA LYS A 12 -9.04 -6.11 19.00
C LYS A 12 -8.71 -5.52 17.62
N ARG A 13 -9.73 -5.10 16.85
CA ARG A 13 -9.57 -4.45 15.54
C ARG A 13 -9.23 -2.96 15.61
N ASP A 14 -9.37 -2.33 16.78
CA ASP A 14 -8.97 -0.93 17.02
C ASP A 14 -7.48 -0.82 17.39
N VAL A 15 -6.80 -1.96 17.60
CA VAL A 15 -5.37 -2.02 17.88
C VAL A 15 -4.60 -2.28 16.60
N PHE A 16 -3.74 -1.32 16.24
CA PHE A 16 -2.90 -1.38 15.05
C PHE A 16 -1.46 -1.69 15.42
N VAL A 17 -0.98 -2.85 14.99
CA VAL A 17 0.44 -3.20 15.13
C VAL A 17 1.20 -2.57 13.98
N GLY A 18 2.21 -1.76 14.33
CA GLY A 18 3.10 -1.15 13.35
C GLY A 18 4.00 -2.17 12.65
N VAL A 19 4.05 -2.12 11.33
CA VAL A 19 4.95 -2.91 10.48
C VAL A 19 5.81 -1.96 9.67
N ASP A 20 7.11 -1.92 9.92
CA ASP A 20 8.05 -1.06 9.18
C ASP A 20 8.43 -1.70 7.85
N VAL A 21 7.96 -1.09 6.75
CA VAL A 21 8.23 -1.58 5.39
C VAL A 21 9.70 -1.40 5.01
N PHE A 22 10.46 -0.50 5.65
CA PHE A 22 11.92 -0.46 5.46
C PHE A 22 12.66 -1.58 6.19
N GLY A 23 12.00 -2.32 7.09
CA GLY A 23 12.56 -3.52 7.69
C GLY A 23 13.51 -3.30 8.86
N ARG A 24 13.56 -2.11 9.49
CA ARG A 24 14.47 -1.84 10.61
C ARG A 24 14.07 -2.61 11.86
N GLY A 25 14.58 -3.84 11.97
CA GLY A 25 14.22 -4.77 13.05
C GLY A 25 12.83 -5.40 12.90
N CYS A 26 12.22 -5.33 11.71
CA CYS A 26 10.90 -5.91 11.45
C CYS A 26 11.02 -7.37 10.98
N ARG A 27 10.07 -8.22 11.39
CA ARG A 27 9.96 -9.60 10.90
C ARG A 27 9.88 -9.62 9.36
N GLY A 28 10.55 -10.57 8.72
CA GLY A 28 10.64 -10.65 7.26
C GLY A 28 11.55 -9.59 6.61
N GLY A 29 12.20 -8.71 7.39
CA GLY A 29 13.20 -7.77 6.88
C GLY A 29 12.64 -6.61 6.04
N GLY A 30 11.32 -6.40 6.03
CA GLY A 30 10.66 -5.35 5.27
C GLY A 30 10.57 -5.64 3.76
N GLY A 31 10.29 -4.60 2.98
CA GLY A 31 10.14 -4.67 1.54
C GLY A 31 9.06 -5.66 1.11
N PHE A 32 9.41 -6.60 0.23
CA PHE A 32 8.51 -7.69 -0.13
C PHE A 32 8.30 -8.70 1.01
N GLY A 33 9.24 -8.81 1.95
CA GLY A 33 9.11 -9.65 3.14
C GLY A 33 8.20 -9.06 4.22
N THR A 34 7.70 -7.82 4.04
CA THR A 34 6.66 -7.21 4.89
C THR A 34 5.46 -8.13 5.09
N VAL A 35 5.11 -8.96 4.10
CA VAL A 35 4.01 -9.93 4.18
C VAL A 35 4.14 -10.86 5.40
N GLU A 36 5.35 -11.28 5.78
CA GLU A 36 5.55 -12.16 6.92
C GLU A 36 5.20 -11.50 8.26
N ALA A 37 5.51 -10.21 8.40
CA ALA A 37 5.14 -9.44 9.58
C ALA A 37 3.61 -9.23 9.63
N VAL A 38 3.00 -8.90 8.49
CA VAL A 38 1.54 -8.76 8.37
C VAL A 38 0.84 -10.06 8.73
N GLU A 39 1.25 -11.19 8.15
CA GLU A 39 0.75 -12.53 8.46
C GLU A 39 0.84 -12.85 9.95
N ALA A 40 1.98 -12.54 10.58
CA ALA A 40 2.18 -12.77 12.00
C ALA A 40 1.18 -11.95 12.84
N VAL A 41 0.91 -10.69 12.49
CA VAL A 41 -0.10 -9.86 13.19
C VAL A 41 -1.51 -10.42 12.97
N ARG A 42 -1.84 -10.81 11.73
CA ARG A 42 -3.17 -11.31 11.37
C ARG A 42 -3.55 -12.60 12.09
N LYS A 43 -2.58 -13.45 12.44
CA LYS A 43 -2.79 -14.64 13.29
C LYS A 43 -3.36 -14.32 14.69
N TRP A 44 -3.16 -13.10 15.19
CA TRP A 44 -3.73 -12.61 16.45
C TRP A 44 -5.03 -11.83 16.26
N GLU A 45 -5.56 -11.78 15.04
CA GLU A 45 -6.75 -11.01 14.67
C GLU A 45 -6.67 -9.50 14.98
N LEU A 46 -5.46 -8.96 15.13
CA LEU A 46 -5.22 -7.53 15.29
C LEU A 46 -5.20 -6.83 13.93
N SER A 47 -5.28 -5.50 13.96
CA SER A 47 -5.12 -4.65 12.77
C SER A 47 -3.65 -4.31 12.54
N VAL A 48 -3.32 -3.91 11.32
CA VAL A 48 -1.94 -3.59 10.90
C VAL A 48 -1.87 -2.13 10.48
N ALA A 49 -0.85 -1.42 10.95
CA ALA A 49 -0.43 -0.12 10.42
C ALA A 49 0.87 -0.30 9.63
N LEU A 50 0.81 -0.15 8.31
CA LEU A 50 2.00 -0.15 7.46
C LEU A 50 2.72 1.19 7.61
N PHE A 51 3.96 1.14 8.09
CA PHE A 51 4.83 2.30 8.25
C PHE A 51 5.81 2.39 7.08
N ALA A 52 5.94 3.59 6.51
CA ALA A 52 6.83 3.90 5.40
C ALA A 52 6.68 3.02 4.12
N PRO A 53 5.45 2.83 3.58
CA PRO A 53 5.25 2.11 2.30
C PRO A 53 5.88 2.82 1.09
N GLY A 54 6.37 4.06 1.25
CA GLY A 54 7.18 4.78 0.26
C GLY A 54 8.42 4.01 -0.20
N TRP A 55 8.88 3.02 0.57
CA TRP A 55 9.90 2.05 0.17
C TRP A 55 9.72 1.50 -1.25
N VAL A 56 8.47 1.25 -1.68
CA VAL A 56 8.17 0.76 -3.03
C VAL A 56 8.71 1.70 -4.11
N HIS A 57 8.63 3.01 -3.89
CA HIS A 57 9.15 4.02 -4.80
C HIS A 57 10.64 4.32 -4.53
N GLU A 58 11.01 4.53 -3.27
CA GLU A 58 12.34 5.00 -2.87
C GLU A 58 13.44 3.95 -3.10
N CYS A 59 13.12 2.67 -2.99
CA CYS A 59 14.04 1.56 -3.22
C CYS A 59 13.82 0.88 -4.60
N CYS A 60 13.10 1.54 -5.50
CA CYS A 60 12.95 1.10 -6.89
C CYS A 60 14.29 1.30 -7.62
N LEU A 61 14.90 0.21 -8.09
CA LEU A 61 16.22 0.26 -8.72
C LEU A 61 16.16 0.88 -10.12
N PRO A 62 17.27 1.46 -10.64
CA PRO A 62 17.33 1.88 -12.04
C PRO A 62 16.97 0.73 -12.99
N GLY A 63 16.00 0.97 -13.87
CA GLY A 63 15.48 -0.04 -14.81
C GLY A 63 14.25 -0.81 -14.30
N GLU A 64 13.90 -0.70 -13.01
CA GLU A 64 12.64 -1.25 -12.51
C GLU A 64 11.46 -0.33 -12.85
N HIS A 65 10.33 -0.95 -13.18
CA HIS A 65 9.09 -0.22 -13.42
C HIS A 65 8.30 -0.10 -12.11
N PHE A 66 8.24 1.12 -11.57
CA PHE A 66 7.57 1.43 -10.29
C PHE A 66 6.17 0.81 -10.18
N LEU A 67 5.32 0.93 -11.20
CA LEU A 67 3.95 0.40 -11.10
C LEU A 67 3.94 -1.12 -10.97
N SER A 68 4.85 -1.83 -11.64
CA SER A 68 4.93 -3.29 -11.54
C SER A 68 5.38 -3.71 -10.14
N ARG A 69 6.31 -2.94 -9.54
CA ARG A 69 6.78 -3.12 -8.17
C ARG A 69 5.68 -2.83 -7.15
N ASP A 70 4.92 -1.75 -7.35
CA ASP A 70 3.79 -1.35 -6.51
C ASP A 70 2.67 -2.38 -6.55
N TYR A 71 2.25 -2.83 -7.73
CA TYR A 71 1.28 -3.91 -7.85
C TYR A 71 1.75 -5.17 -7.13
N LYS A 72 3.00 -5.59 -7.34
CA LYS A 72 3.55 -6.78 -6.67
C LYS A 72 3.55 -6.64 -5.14
N PHE A 73 3.90 -5.47 -4.62
CA PHE A 73 3.90 -5.23 -3.18
C PHE A 73 2.49 -5.35 -2.58
N TRP A 74 1.50 -4.71 -3.19
CA TRP A 74 0.12 -4.77 -2.70
C TRP A 74 -0.54 -6.13 -2.92
N ASP A 75 -0.17 -6.85 -3.99
CA ASP A 75 -0.61 -8.22 -4.27
C ASP A 75 -0.16 -9.19 -3.16
N TYR A 76 1.08 -9.10 -2.69
CA TYR A 76 1.56 -9.92 -1.57
C TYR A 76 0.81 -9.66 -0.25
N LEU A 77 0.25 -8.46 -0.09
CA LEU A 77 -0.49 -8.09 1.11
C LEU A 77 -2.01 -8.32 0.99
N CYS A 78 -2.54 -8.50 -0.22
CA CYS A 78 -3.97 -8.38 -0.49
C CYS A 78 -4.81 -9.38 0.31
N ASP A 79 -4.35 -10.62 0.44
CA ASP A 79 -5.04 -11.69 1.19
C ASP A 79 -5.13 -11.41 2.70
N HIS A 80 -4.29 -10.50 3.19
CA HIS A 80 -4.19 -10.15 4.61
C HIS A 80 -4.87 -8.83 4.97
N LEU A 81 -5.28 -8.04 3.97
CA LEU A 81 -5.85 -6.71 4.13
C LEU A 81 -7.34 -6.70 3.74
N TYR A 82 -8.11 -5.83 4.41
CA TYR A 82 -9.50 -5.58 4.00
C TYR A 82 -9.53 -4.58 2.85
N VAL A 83 -9.74 -5.08 1.62
CA VAL A 83 -9.92 -4.23 0.44
C VAL A 83 -11.39 -3.78 0.36
N GLN A 84 -11.61 -2.47 0.37
CA GLN A 84 -12.94 -1.87 0.20
C GLN A 84 -13.03 -1.23 -1.19
N GLY A 85 -14.06 -1.61 -1.95
CA GLY A 85 -14.36 -1.06 -3.27
C GLY A 85 -15.42 0.04 -3.22
N PRO A 86 -15.71 0.69 -4.36
CA PRO A 86 -16.85 1.59 -4.49
C PRO A 86 -18.16 0.86 -4.15
N SER A 87 -18.98 1.45 -3.28
CA SER A 87 -20.20 0.83 -2.77
C SER A 87 -21.50 1.52 -3.20
N PHE A 88 -21.42 2.55 -4.05
CA PHE A 88 -22.57 3.35 -4.50
C PHE A 88 -22.54 3.63 -6.00
N LEU A 89 -23.72 3.79 -6.59
CA LEU A 89 -23.92 4.02 -8.02
C LEU A 89 -24.51 5.42 -8.31
N PRO A 90 -24.21 6.00 -9.49
CA PRO A 90 -23.34 5.47 -10.53
C PRO A 90 -21.85 5.71 -10.23
N PHE A 91 -21.05 4.65 -10.20
CA PHE A 91 -19.60 4.77 -10.13
C PHE A 91 -19.02 5.06 -11.52
N ARG A 92 -18.18 6.10 -11.64
CA ARG A 92 -17.50 6.48 -12.88
C ARG A 92 -16.03 6.75 -12.59
N THR A 93 -15.13 6.18 -13.38
CA THR A 93 -13.69 6.45 -13.32
C THR A 93 -13.10 6.52 -14.72
N THR A 94 -12.04 7.31 -14.87
CA THR A 94 -11.21 7.40 -16.08
C THR A 94 -9.84 6.76 -15.91
N PHE A 95 -9.63 6.05 -14.79
CA PHE A 95 -8.38 5.34 -14.46
C PHE A 95 -7.11 6.21 -14.60
N LEU A 96 -7.21 7.49 -14.21
CA LEU A 96 -6.08 8.42 -14.27
C LEU A 96 -5.16 8.22 -13.06
N SER A 97 -3.94 7.72 -13.30
CA SER A 97 -2.84 7.82 -12.34
C SER A 97 -2.26 9.25 -12.31
N ARG A 98 -1.78 9.70 -11.14
CA ARG A 98 -1.39 11.10 -10.87
C ARG A 98 -0.20 11.60 -11.71
N LYS A 99 0.67 10.69 -12.19
CA LYS A 99 1.78 11.00 -13.12
C LYS A 99 1.39 10.57 -14.55
N ARG A 100 1.15 11.53 -15.44
CA ARG A 100 0.99 11.28 -16.87
C ARG A 100 1.78 12.28 -17.69
N LYS A 101 2.45 11.80 -18.75
CA LYS A 101 3.08 12.66 -19.77
C LYS A 101 2.04 13.34 -20.66
N GLU A 102 0.88 12.72 -20.86
CA GLU A 102 -0.19 13.22 -21.72
C GLU A 102 -1.59 13.02 -21.11
N ILE A 103 -2.47 14.00 -21.33
CA ILE A 103 -3.88 13.94 -20.90
C ILE A 103 -4.75 13.83 -22.16
N PHE A 104 -5.66 12.86 -22.15
CA PHE A 104 -6.62 12.64 -23.22
C PHE A 104 -7.98 13.19 -22.80
N ARG A 105 -8.60 14.02 -23.65
CA ARG A 105 -9.99 14.49 -23.48
C ARG A 105 -10.78 14.15 -24.73
N LYS A 106 -11.88 13.39 -24.59
CA LYS A 106 -12.67 12.88 -25.73
C LYS A 106 -11.79 12.20 -26.79
N ARG A 107 -10.85 11.34 -26.36
CA ARG A 107 -9.86 10.66 -27.21
C ARG A 107 -8.88 11.56 -27.99
N LYS A 108 -8.82 12.87 -27.70
CA LYS A 108 -7.82 13.79 -28.28
C LYS A 108 -6.74 14.13 -27.27
N THR A 109 -5.49 14.08 -27.70
CA THR A 109 -4.30 14.41 -26.90
C THR A 109 -4.23 15.91 -26.62
N ARG A 110 -3.96 16.29 -25.37
CA ARG A 110 -3.57 17.65 -24.97
C ARG A 110 -2.22 17.59 -24.26
N LYS A 111 -1.20 18.25 -24.82
CA LYS A 111 0.07 18.48 -24.12
C LYS A 111 -0.13 19.55 -23.04
N ARG A 112 0.45 19.35 -21.85
CA ARG A 112 0.63 20.40 -20.84
C ARG A 112 2.04 20.36 -20.27
N ARG A 113 2.58 21.53 -19.92
CA ARG A 113 3.84 21.70 -19.18
C ARG A 113 3.72 20.97 -17.84
N THR A 114 4.70 20.14 -17.53
CA THR A 114 4.78 19.30 -16.33
C THR A 114 4.56 20.16 -15.07
N MET A 115 3.55 19.81 -14.27
CA MET A 115 3.23 20.47 -13.00
C MET A 115 3.61 19.54 -11.84
N VAL A 116 4.82 18.99 -11.86
CA VAL A 116 5.50 18.51 -10.65
C VAL A 116 7.00 18.60 -10.94
N ARG A 117 7.68 19.57 -10.31
CA ARG A 117 9.13 19.52 -10.11
C ARG A 117 9.34 18.74 -8.82
N PHE A 118 10.05 17.63 -8.90
CA PHE A 118 10.76 17.12 -7.73
C PHE A 118 12.16 17.74 -7.83
N GLU A 119 12.56 18.44 -6.77
CA GLU A 119 13.92 18.94 -6.59
C GLU A 119 14.89 17.77 -6.38
#